data_AF-A0A453HHH5-F1
#
_entry.id   AF-A0A453HHH5-F1
#
_cell.length_a   1.000
_cell.length_b   1.000
_cell.length_c   1.000
_cell.angle_alpha   90.00
_cell.angle_beta   90.00
_cell.angle_gamma   90.00
#
_symmetry.space_group_name_H-M   'P 1'
#
loop_
_entity.id
_entity.type
_entity.pdbx_description
1 polymer ?
#
loop_
_entity_poly.entity_id
_entity_poly.type
_entity_poly.pdbx_seq_one_letter_code
_entity_poly.pdbx_strand_id
1 'polypeptide(L)' 'QEIKLLSQFKHENIVQYYGSETIEGHLYIYMEYVHLGSINKYIQQHCGAITESIVGNFTHHILRGLAFLHGQNIMHR' A
#
# COMPACT_ATOMS: atom_id res chain seq x y z
N GLN A 1 -10.37 13.26 -4.26
CA GLN A 1 -9.76 13.78 -3.01
C GLN A 1 -8.62 12.88 -2.52
N GLU A 2 -8.77 11.55 -2.55
CA GLU A 2 -7.68 10.60 -2.23
C GLU A 2 -6.40 10.79 -3.04
N ILE A 3 -6.48 11.03 -4.35
CA ILE A 3 -5.29 11.14 -5.22
C ILE A 3 -4.33 12.26 -4.79
N LYS A 4 -4.87 13.42 -4.36
CA LYS A 4 -4.07 14.55 -3.85
C LYS A 4 -3.41 14.23 -2.51
N LEU A 5 -3.99 13.30 -1.75
CA LEU A 5 -3.46 12.86 -0.46
C LEU A 5 -2.31 11.88 -0.69
N LEU A 6 -2.51 10.90 -1.58
CA LEU A 6 -1.50 9.91 -1.98
C LEU A 6 -0.23 10.56 -2.53
N SER A 7 -0.35 11.68 -3.25
CA SER A 7 0.81 12.40 -3.79
C SER A 7 1.70 13.06 -2.73
N GLN A 8 1.26 13.12 -1.47
CA GLN A 8 1.99 13.74 -0.37
C GLN A 8 2.80 12.73 0.45
N PHE A 9 2.56 11.43 0.23
CA PHE A 9 3.22 10.39 1.02
C PHE A 9 4.53 9.98 0.41
N LYS A 10 5.55 9.92 1.27
CA LYS A 10 6.86 9.35 1.00
C LYS A 10 7.30 8.56 2.22
N HIS A 11 7.09 7.25 2.19
CA HIS A 11 7.43 6.36 3.29
C HIS A 11 7.65 4.94 2.74
N GLU A 12 8.67 4.23 3.22
CA GLU A 12 9.04 2.90 2.72
C GLU A 12 7.95 1.81 2.90
N ASN A 13 6.94 2.06 3.74
CA ASN A 13 5.81 1.15 3.96
C ASN A 13 4.49 1.68 3.40
N ILE A 14 4.54 2.64 2.48
CA ILE A 14 3.40 3.16 1.74
C ILE A 14 3.78 3.14 0.26
N VAL A 15 2.95 2.48 -0.55
CA VAL A 15 3.15 2.40 -2.00
C VAL A 15 3.20 3.80 -2.59
N GLN A 16 4.31 4.13 -3.28
CA GLN A 16 4.50 5.47 -3.81
C GLN A 16 3.53 5.76 -4.96
N TYR A 17 2.82 6.87 -4.89
CA TYR A 17 2.07 7.43 -6.02
C TYR A 17 3.00 8.27 -6.91
N TYR A 18 2.94 8.06 -8.21
CA TYR A 18 3.73 8.79 -9.21
C TYR A 18 2.93 9.83 -9.98
N GLY A 19 1.63 9.58 -10.21
CA GLY A 19 0.80 10.46 -11.00
C GLY A 19 -0.50 9.82 -11.43
N SER A 20 -1.33 10.59 -12.11
CA SER A 20 -2.54 10.08 -12.74
C SER A 20 -2.92 10.98 -13.90
N GLU A 21 -3.54 10.42 -14.91
CA GLU A 21 -4.07 11.15 -16.05
C GLU A 21 -5.46 10.67 -16.44
N THR A 22 -6.21 11.51 -17.13
CA THR A 22 -7.53 11.15 -17.66
C THR A 22 -7.46 11.15 -19.18
N ILE A 23 -7.64 9.96 -19.77
CA ILE A 23 -7.63 9.76 -21.22
C ILE A 23 -8.99 9.18 -21.60
N GLU A 24 -9.69 9.82 -22.53
CA GLU A 24 -10.99 9.36 -23.05
C GLU A 24 -12.05 9.07 -21.96
N GLY A 25 -12.00 9.85 -20.86
CA GLY A 25 -12.90 9.67 -19.72
C GLY A 25 -12.49 8.57 -18.73
N HIS A 26 -11.38 7.87 -18.97
CA HIS A 26 -10.81 6.88 -18.06
C HIS A 26 -9.67 7.48 -17.22
N LEU A 27 -9.69 7.21 -15.92
CA LEU A 27 -8.64 7.62 -14.99
C LEU A 27 -7.56 6.53 -14.91
N TYR A 28 -6.33 6.90 -15.24
CA TYR A 28 -5.14 6.08 -15.10
C TYR A 28 -4.36 6.54 -13.88
N ILE A 29 -3.99 5.61 -13.00
CA ILE A 29 -3.25 5.88 -11.76
C ILE A 29 -1.91 5.15 -11.83
N TYR A 30 -0.83 5.91 -11.70
CA TYR A 30 0.55 5.42 -11.72
C TYR A 30 1.08 5.29 -10.30
N MET A 31 1.48 4.08 -9.93
CA MET A 31 1.99 3.76 -8.60
C MET A 31 3.25 2.91 -8.72
N GLU A 32 4.01 2.84 -7.61
CA GLU A 32 5.10 1.90 -7.44
C GLU A 32 4.67 0.47 -7.72
N TYR A 33 5.53 -0.25 -8.46
CA TYR A 33 5.29 -1.64 -8.77
C TYR A 33 5.73 -2.55 -7.62
N VAL A 34 4.78 -3.27 -7.03
CA VAL A 34 5.03 -4.27 -5.99
C VAL A 34 5.02 -5.67 -6.61
N HIS A 35 6.20 -6.22 -6.86
CA HIS A 35 6.37 -7.50 -7.57
C HIS A 35 5.67 -8.69 -6.92
N LEU A 36 5.57 -8.73 -5.59
CA LEU A 36 4.88 -9.80 -4.85
C LEU A 36 3.35 -9.67 -4.90
N GLY A 37 2.81 -8.58 -5.44
CA GLY A 37 1.40 -8.29 -5.44
C GLY A 37 0.84 -8.05 -4.03
N SER A 38 -0.43 -8.38 -3.83
CA SER A 38 -1.10 -8.20 -2.53
C SER A 38 -0.73 -9.29 -1.53
N ILE A 39 -0.83 -8.97 -0.23
CA ILE A 39 -0.66 -9.95 0.85
C ILE A 39 -1.64 -11.12 0.68
N ASN A 40 -2.88 -10.86 0.24
CA ASN A 40 -3.84 -11.93 -0.06
C ASN A 40 -3.31 -12.87 -1.16
N LYS A 41 -2.79 -12.32 -2.26
CA LYS A 41 -2.17 -13.12 -3.33
C LYS A 41 -1.01 -13.96 -2.78
N TYR A 42 -0.15 -13.36 -1.96
CA TYR A 42 0.94 -14.07 -1.30
C TYR A 42 0.43 -15.25 -0.46
N ILE A 43 -0.60 -15.04 0.38
CA ILE A 43 -1.19 -16.11 1.21
C ILE A 43 -1.78 -17.24 0.36
N GLN A 44 -2.49 -16.91 -0.72
CA GLN A 44 -3.06 -17.89 -1.64
C GLN A 44 -1.97 -18.73 -2.33
N GLN A 45 -0.86 -18.11 -2.73
CA GLN A 45 0.27 -18.81 -3.33
C GLN A 45 0.97 -19.78 -2.38
N HIS A 46 0.85 -19.58 -1.07
CA HIS A 46 1.39 -20.46 -0.04
C HIS A 46 0.32 -21.41 0.54
N CYS A 47 -0.80 -21.61 -0.17
CA CYS A 47 -1.90 -22.48 0.25
C CYS A 47 -2.43 -22.18 1.67
N GLY A 48 -2.39 -20.91 2.10
CA GLY A 48 -2.79 -20.50 3.44
C GLY A 48 -1.79 -20.84 4.56
N ALA A 49 -0.68 -21.54 4.25
CA ALA A 49 0.36 -21.87 5.20
C ALA A 49 1.34 -20.70 5.33
N ILE A 50 1.13 -19.85 6.34
CA ILE A 50 2.05 -18.77 6.73
C ILE A 50 2.48 -18.96 8.18
N THR A 51 3.74 -18.71 8.47
CA THR A 51 4.28 -18.82 9.83
C THR A 51 3.96 -17.55 10.62
N GLU A 52 3.94 -17.67 11.95
CA GLU A 52 3.78 -16.52 12.85
C GLU A 52 4.85 -15.44 12.61
N SER A 53 6.07 -15.85 12.25
CA SER A 53 7.15 -14.92 11.87
C SER A 53 6.79 -14.10 10.62
N ILE A 54 6.20 -14.71 9.60
CA ILE A 54 5.76 -14.00 8.39
C ILE A 54 4.62 -13.02 8.72
N VAL A 55 3.64 -13.47 9.52
CA VAL A 55 2.55 -12.62 9.99
C VAL A 55 3.10 -11.42 10.78
N GLY A 56 3.99 -11.67 11.74
CA GLY A 56 4.62 -10.63 12.54
C GLY A 56 5.37 -9.60 11.69
N ASN A 57 6.09 -10.05 10.65
CA ASN A 57 6.76 -9.14 9.71
C ASN A 57 5.75 -8.28 8.94
N PHE A 58 4.70 -8.86 8.36
CA PHE A 58 3.68 -8.05 7.67
C PHE A 58 3.02 -7.05 8.62
N THR A 59 2.62 -7.49 9.80
CA THR A 59 2.02 -6.62 10.83
C THR A 59 2.97 -5.47 11.19
N HIS A 60 4.26 -5.74 11.39
CA HIS A 60 5.25 -4.71 11.70
C HIS A 60 5.31 -3.63 10.61
N HIS A 61 5.43 -4.03 9.34
CA HIS A 61 5.49 -3.09 8.21
C HIS A 61 4.18 -2.32 8.02
N ILE A 62 3.03 -2.97 8.16
CA ILE A 62 1.71 -2.33 8.10
C ILE A 62 1.59 -1.26 9.20
N LEU A 63 1.96 -1.60 10.44
CA LEU A 63 1.86 -0.66 11.56
C LEU A 63 2.81 0.53 11.40
N ARG A 64 3.99 0.35 10.80
CA ARG A 64 4.88 1.48 10.48
C ARG A 64 4.26 2.44 9.46
N GLY A 65 3.62 1.91 8.41
CA GLY A 65 2.86 2.73 7.45
C GLY A 65 1.70 3.48 8.12
N LEU A 66 0.91 2.79 8.95
CA LEU A 66 -0.20 3.40 9.69
C LEU A 66 0.27 4.46 10.69
N ALA A 67 1.38 4.23 11.39
CA ALA A 67 1.96 5.21 12.32
C ALA A 67 2.35 6.50 11.59
N PHE A 68 2.94 6.40 10.39
CA PHE A 68 3.21 7.55 9.54
C PHE A 68 1.93 8.31 9.16
N LEU A 69 0.90 7.60 8.68
CA LEU A 69 -0.38 8.22 8.29
C LEU A 69 -1.07 8.91 9.47
N HIS A 70 -1.15 8.24 10.61
CA HIS A 70 -1.76 8.79 11.83
C HIS A 70 -0.99 10.00 12.35
N GLY A 71 0.35 10.01 12.21
CA GLY A 71 1.17 11.19 12.52
C GLY A 71 0.86 12.41 11.66
N GLN A 72 0.27 12.21 10.48
CA GLN A 72 -0.21 13.27 9.58
C GLN A 72 -1.73 13.55 9.74
N ASN A 73 -2.38 13.00 10.77
CA ASN A 73 -3.83 13.06 11.00
C ASN A 73 -4.66 12.47 9.83
N ILE A 74 -4.11 11.46 9.16
CA ILE A 74 -4.76 10.80 8.03
C ILE A 74 -5.26 9.44 8.48
N MET A 75 -6.56 9.23 8.34
CA MET A 75 -7.20 7.95 8.60
C MET A 75 -7.22 7.11 7.32
N HIS A 76 -6.57 5.94 7.36
CA HIS A 76 -6.77 4.92 6.33
C HIS A 76 -8.15 4.27 6.56
N ARG A 77 -9.01 4.27 5.53
CA ARG A 77 -10.36 3.69 5.59
C ARG A 77 -10.49 2.46 4.71
#